data_AF-A0A937PLR3-F1
#
_entry.id   AF-A0A937PLR3-F1
#
_cell.length_a   1.000
_cell.length_b   1.000
_cell.length_c   1.000
_cell.angle_alpha   90.00
_cell.angle_beta   90.00
_cell.angle_gamma   90.00
#
_symmetry.space_group_name_H-M   'P 1'
#
loop_
_entity.id
_entity.type
_entity.pdbx_description
1 polymer ?
#
loop_
_entity_poly.entity_id
_entity_poly.type
_entity_poly.pdbx_seq_one_letter_code
_entity_poly.pdbx_strand_id
1 'polypeptide(L)' 'LKLDIRRVQGKDGKIDESFVTIEDRKDLLVFGPDNPRPKDAAKPNTPLPVRSP' A
#
# COMPACT_ATOMS: atom_id res chain seq x y z
N LEU A 1 22.27 6.31 3.79
CA LEU A 1 21.50 6.01 5.03
C LEU A 1 22.28 5.02 5.89
N LYS A 2 22.17 5.10 7.22
CA LYS A 2 22.70 4.09 8.16
C LYS A 2 21.54 3.25 8.71
N LEU A 3 20.94 2.42 7.87
CA LEU A 3 19.88 1.49 8.27
C LEU A 3 20.53 0.18 8.72
N ASP A 4 20.15 -0.31 9.91
CA ASP A 4 20.65 -1.56 10.48
C ASP A 4 19.56 -2.63 10.48
N ILE A 5 19.68 -3.58 9.56
CA ILE A 5 18.72 -4.68 9.38
C ILE A 5 18.66 -5.63 10.58
N ARG A 6 19.73 -5.68 11.40
CA ARG A 6 19.79 -6.58 12.56
C ARG A 6 18.75 -6.24 13.62
N ARG A 7 18.20 -5.03 13.59
CA ARG A 7 17.15 -4.57 14.51
C ARG A 7 15.79 -5.23 14.26
N VAL A 8 15.59 -5.84 13.09
CA VAL A 8 14.35 -6.53 12.70
C VAL A 8 14.59 -8.02 12.42
N GLN A 9 15.74 -8.55 12.84
CA GLN A 9 16.05 -9.98 12.72
C GLN A 9 15.93 -10.67 14.08
N GLY A 10 15.30 -11.84 14.08
CA GLY A 10 15.21 -12.72 15.23
C GLY A 10 16.53 -13.42 15.53
N LYS A 11 16.55 -14.18 16.63
CA LYS A 11 17.73 -14.95 17.07
C LYS A 11 18.16 -16.03 16.07
N ASP A 12 17.28 -16.43 15.16
CA ASP A 12 17.53 -17.39 14.09
C ASP A 12 18.01 -16.73 12.79
N GLY A 13 18.20 -15.40 12.78
CA GLY A 13 18.65 -14.61 11.63
C GLY A 13 17.54 -14.33 10.60
N LYS A 14 16.31 -14.79 10.81
CA LYS A 14 15.16 -14.46 9.96
C LYS A 14 14.55 -13.12 10.36
N ILE A 15 13.75 -12.53 9.47
CA ILE A 15 13.00 -11.32 9.79
C ILE A 15 11.98 -11.67 10.88
N ASP A 16 12.00 -10.88 11.96
CA ASP A 16 11.03 -10.95 13.04
C ASP A 16 9.82 -10.10 12.65
N GLU A 17 8.75 -10.73 12.16
CA GLU A 17 7.51 -10.04 11.82
C GLU A 17 6.52 -9.96 13.01
N SER A 18 6.93 -10.31 14.24
CA SER A 18 6.03 -10.30 15.40
C SER A 18 5.50 -8.91 15.77
N PHE A 19 6.16 -7.85 15.31
CA PHE A 19 5.70 -6.47 15.46
C PHE A 19 4.66 -6.05 14.40
N VAL A 20 4.41 -6.88 13.39
CA VAL A 20 3.48 -6.57 12.30
C VAL A 20 2.05 -6.85 12.77
N THR A 21 1.14 -5.90 12.53
CA THR A 21 -0.29 -6.10 12.65
C THR A 21 -0.85 -6.52 11.29
N ILE A 22 -1.57 -7.63 11.25
CA ILE A 22 -2.24 -8.11 10.04
C ILE A 22 -3.63 -7.48 10.00
N GLU A 23 -3.88 -6.68 8.95
CA GLU A 23 -5.15 -5.99 8.73
C GLU A 23 -5.93 -6.62 7.57
N ASP A 24 -7.26 -6.56 7.63
CA ASP A 24 -8.08 -6.95 6.49
C ASP A 24 -7.82 -5.99 5.32
N ARG A 25 -7.69 -6.54 4.11
CA ARG A 25 -7.45 -5.73 2.89
C ARG A 25 -8.45 -4.58 2.73
N LYS A 26 -9.70 -4.78 3.14
CA LYS A 26 -10.78 -3.78 3.03
C LYS A 26 -10.47 -2.52 3.87
N ASP A 27 -9.79 -2.69 5.01
CA ASP A 27 -9.45 -1.61 5.95
C ASP A 27 -8.23 -0.82 5.46
N LEU A 28 -7.44 -1.41 4.56
CA LEU A 28 -6.32 -0.75 3.89
C LEU A 28 -6.75 0.05 2.64
N LEU A 29 -8.01 -0.01 2.23
CA LEU A 29 -8.51 0.75 1.08
C LEU A 29 -8.85 2.18 1.48
N VAL A 30 -8.22 3.15 0.85
CA VAL A 30 -8.53 4.58 1.04
C VAL A 30 -9.97 4.90 0.67
N PHE A 31 -10.51 4.26 -0.37
CA PHE A 31 -11.86 4.46 -0.84
C PHE A 31 -12.74 3.26 -0.50
N GLY A 32 -13.84 3.51 0.20
CA GLY A 32 -14.79 2.52 0.69
C GLY A 32 -16.21 3.08 0.79
N PRO A 33 -17.15 2.37 1.43
CA PRO A 33 -18.53 2.81 1.61
C PRO A 33 -18.65 4.20 2.26
N ASP A 34 -17.81 4.46 3.27
CA ASP A 34 -17.81 5.72 4.03
C ASP A 34 -16.92 6.81 3.42
N ASN A 35 -16.08 6.46 2.45
CA ASN A 35 -15.23 7.40 1.71
C ASN A 35 -15.27 7.07 0.20
N PRO A 36 -16.34 7.45 -0.50
CA PRO A 36 -16.50 7.13 -1.91
C PRO A 36 -15.42 7.82 -2.76
N ARG A 37 -15.15 7.26 -3.95
CA ARG A 37 -14.22 7.88 -4.89
C ARG A 37 -14.71 9.27 -5.32
N PRO A 38 -13.80 10.22 -5.63
CA PRO A 38 -14.15 11.51 -6.20
C PRO A 38 -15.01 11.37 -7.46
N LYS A 39 -15.92 12.33 -7.68
CA LYS A 39 -16.87 12.31 -8.81
C LYS A 39 -16.18 12.38 -10.17
N ASP A 40 -15.02 13.01 -10.22
CA ASP A 40 -14.16 13.24 -11.39
C ASP A 40 -13.05 12.19 -11.52
N ALA A 41 -13.05 11.15 -10.68
CA ALA A 41 -12.11 10.04 -10.83
C ALA A 41 -12.23 9.41 -12.23
N ALA A 42 -11.10 9.17 -12.87
CA ALA A 42 -11.07 8.49 -14.17
C ALA A 42 -11.81 7.16 -14.06
N LYS A 43 -12.72 6.91 -15.01
CA LYS A 43 -13.47 5.66 -15.06
C LYS A 43 -12.51 4.49 -15.34
N PRO A 44 -12.85 3.27 -14.91
CA PRO A 44 -12.12 2.08 -15.34
C PRO A 44 -12.00 2.06 -16.88
N ASN A 45 -10.84 1.66 -17.38
CA ASN A 45 -10.53 1.60 -18.81
C ASN A 45 -10.65 2.94 -19.57
N THR A 46 -10.58 4.08 -18.88
CA THR A 46 -10.41 5.37 -19.55
C THR A 46 -9.09 5.36 -20.31
N PRO A 47 -9.09 5.66 -21.62
CA PRO A 47 -7.86 5.74 -22.41
C PRO A 47 -6.89 6.75 -21.79
N LEU A 48 -5.62 6.37 -21.68
CA LEU A 48 -4.59 7.29 -21.24
C LEU A 48 -4.45 8.42 -22.28
N PRO A 49 -4.23 9.67 -21.83
CA PRO A 49 -3.97 10.76 -22.76
C PRO A 49 -2.74 10.44 -23.60
N VAL A 50 -2.88 10.49 -24.93
CA VAL A 50 -1.74 10.40 -25.83
C VAL A 50 -0.87 11.65 -25.63
N ARG A 51 0.45 11.46 -25.42
CA ARG A 51 1.37 12.61 -25.42
C ARG A 51 1.28 13.26 -26.80
N SER A 52 0.93 14.55 -26.84
CA SER A 52 1.13 15.36 -28.04
C SER A 52 2.65 15.44 -28.32
N PRO A 53 3.09 15.25 -29.57
CA PRO A 53 4.49 15.39 -29.95
C PRO A 53 4.99 16.83 -29.79
#